data_AF-A0A8D2NAH0-F1
#
_entry.id   AF-A0A8D2NAH0-F1
#
_cell.length_a   1.000
_cell.length_b   1.000
_cell.length_c   1.000
_cell.angle_alpha   90.00
_cell.angle_beta   90.00
_cell.angle_gamma   90.00
#
_symmetry.space_group_name_H-M   'P 1'
#
loop_
_entity.id
_entity.type
_entity.pdbx_description
1 polymer ?
#
loop_
_entity_poly.entity_id
_entity_poly.type
_entity_poly.pdbx_seq_one_letter_code
_entity_poly.pdbx_strand_id
1 'polypeptide(L)'
;MRRLLSQHALAECPKRTQPCTYCSKEFVFDTIQLQVSAFLNGNGSGESSHLSVYIRVLPGEYDNLLEWPFSYRVTFSLLDQSDPSLSKPQHITETFHPDPNWKNFQKPGASRSSLDESTLGFGYPKFISHEDIRKRNYVRDNAIFIKASVEIPQKILA
;
A
#
# COMPACT_ATOMS: atom_id res chain seq x y z
N MET A 1 -0.14 9.13 -25.63
CA MET A 1 -0.18 9.38 -24.16
C MET A 1 -1.37 10.24 -23.71
N ARG A 2 -1.64 11.44 -24.25
CA ARG A 2 -2.77 12.30 -23.79
C ARG A 2 -4.18 11.70 -23.93
N ARG A 3 -4.42 10.78 -24.88
CA ARG A 3 -5.74 10.12 -25.05
C ARG A 3 -6.08 9.13 -23.93
N LEU A 4 -5.09 8.63 -23.20
CA LEU A 4 -5.30 7.72 -22.08
C LEU A 4 -5.47 8.47 -20.76
N LEU A 5 -5.17 9.77 -20.70
CA LEU A 5 -5.27 10.57 -19.47
C LEU A 5 -6.71 10.69 -18.97
N SER A 6 -7.70 10.80 -19.86
CA SER A 6 -9.11 10.87 -19.45
C SER A 6 -9.63 9.53 -18.94
N GLN A 7 -9.33 8.42 -19.63
CA GLN A 7 -9.65 7.07 -19.15
C GLN A 7 -8.95 6.74 -17.83
N HIS A 8 -7.67 7.08 -17.72
CA HIS A 8 -6.90 6.94 -16.51
C HIS A 8 -7.54 7.75 -15.37
N ALA A 9 -7.84 9.03 -15.59
CA ALA A 9 -8.45 9.89 -14.57
C ALA A 9 -9.82 9.39 -14.09
N LEU A 10 -10.59 8.71 -14.95
CA LEU A 10 -11.93 8.21 -14.62
C LEU A 10 -11.93 6.83 -13.95
N ALA A 11 -11.01 5.94 -14.31
CA ALA A 11 -11.05 4.54 -13.88
C ALA A 11 -9.86 4.10 -13.03
N GLU A 12 -8.67 4.65 -13.30
CA GLU A 12 -7.40 4.10 -12.79
C GLU A 12 -6.70 5.02 -11.79
N CYS A 13 -6.96 6.33 -11.85
CA CYS A 13 -6.28 7.33 -11.03
C CYS A 13 -6.68 7.12 -9.56
N PRO A 14 -5.72 6.87 -8.64
CA PRO A 14 -6.02 6.72 -7.21
C PRO A 14 -6.65 7.99 -6.60
N LYS A 15 -6.32 9.16 -7.17
CA LYS A 15 -6.88 10.46 -6.76
C LYS A 15 -8.14 10.88 -7.54
N ARG A 16 -8.75 9.98 -8.32
CA ARG A 16 -9.98 10.30 -9.03
C ARG A 16 -11.08 10.68 -8.05
N THR A 17 -11.94 11.60 -8.44
CA THR A 17 -13.14 11.90 -7.67
C THR A 17 -14.30 10.99 -8.09
N GLN A 18 -15.19 10.70 -7.16
CA GLN A 18 -16.48 10.08 -7.41
C GLN A 18 -17.58 10.98 -6.83
N PRO A 19 -18.66 11.24 -7.57
CA PRO A 19 -19.77 12.02 -7.05
C PRO A 19 -20.55 11.22 -6.01
N CYS A 20 -20.91 11.85 -4.90
CA CYS A 20 -21.86 11.28 -3.95
C CYS A 20 -23.24 11.15 -4.61
N THR A 21 -23.84 9.96 -4.49
CA THR A 21 -25.16 9.64 -5.05
C THR A 21 -26.30 10.48 -4.47
N TYR A 22 -26.10 11.06 -3.28
CA TYR A 22 -27.12 11.83 -2.57
C TYR A 22 -27.01 13.35 -2.78
N CYS A 23 -25.79 13.90 -2.81
CA CYS A 23 -25.58 15.36 -2.85
C CYS A 23 -24.78 15.86 -4.04
N SER A 24 -24.35 14.96 -4.94
CA SER A 24 -23.56 15.25 -6.15
C SER A 24 -22.20 15.93 -5.92
N LYS A 25 -21.78 16.13 -4.67
CA LYS A 25 -20.42 16.60 -4.35
C LYS A 25 -19.41 15.54 -4.74
N GLU A 26 -18.27 15.97 -5.25
CA GLU A 26 -17.16 15.11 -5.62
C GLU A 26 -16.29 14.79 -4.40
N PHE A 27 -15.98 13.51 -4.21
CA PHE A 27 -15.08 13.02 -3.15
C PHE A 27 -13.94 12.25 -3.78
N VAL A 28 -12.74 12.37 -3.24
CA VAL A 28 -11.61 11.53 -3.67
C VAL A 28 -11.98 10.06 -3.42
N PHE A 29 -11.82 9.22 -4.44
CA PHE A 29 -12.15 7.79 -4.36
C PHE A 29 -11.34 7.08 -3.28
N ASP A 30 -10.08 7.50 -3.10
CA ASP A 30 -9.24 7.08 -1.99
C ASP A 30 -9.38 8.04 -0.80
N THR A 31 -10.31 7.73 0.10
CA THR A 31 -10.58 8.53 1.30
C THR A 31 -9.67 8.16 2.47
N ILE A 32 -9.08 6.96 2.47
CA ILE A 32 -8.16 6.52 3.51
C ILE A 32 -6.73 6.94 3.19
N GLN A 33 -6.03 7.51 4.16
CA GLN A 33 -4.64 7.88 3.98
C GLN A 33 -3.72 6.75 4.44
N LEU A 34 -2.94 6.20 3.51
CA LEU A 34 -1.96 5.13 3.78
C LEU A 34 -0.57 5.57 3.35
N GLN A 35 0.45 5.14 4.07
CA GLN A 35 1.85 5.32 3.68
C GLN A 35 2.59 4.00 3.71
N VAL A 36 3.27 3.71 2.60
CA VAL A 36 4.23 2.60 2.49
C VAL A 36 5.62 3.13 2.76
N SER A 37 6.41 2.39 3.53
CA SER A 37 7.84 2.64 3.73
C SER A 37 8.65 1.40 3.36
N ALA A 38 9.87 1.62 2.89
CA ALA A 38 10.80 0.55 2.52
C ALA A 38 12.20 0.86 3.04
N PHE A 39 12.87 -0.15 3.59
CA PHE A 39 14.24 -0.06 4.08
C PHE A 39 15.12 -0.95 3.22
N LEU A 40 15.88 -0.35 2.30
CA LEU A 40 16.67 -1.08 1.31
C LEU A 40 17.74 -1.98 1.95
N ASN A 41 18.36 -1.51 3.03
CA ASN A 41 19.31 -2.28 3.84
C ASN A 41 18.64 -2.97 5.05
N GLY A 42 17.31 -3.11 5.03
CA GLY A 42 16.54 -3.79 6.06
C GLY A 42 16.31 -2.96 7.32
N ASN A 43 15.40 -3.45 8.16
CA ASN A 43 15.05 -2.91 9.47
C ASN A 43 14.73 -4.07 10.43
N GLY A 44 15.01 -3.90 11.72
CA GLY A 44 14.75 -4.91 12.75
C GLY A 44 15.44 -6.24 12.44
N SER A 45 14.69 -7.35 12.47
CA SER A 45 15.27 -8.68 12.27
C SER A 45 15.83 -8.95 10.86
N GLY A 46 15.52 -8.09 9.87
CA GLY A 46 16.04 -8.17 8.50
C GLY A 46 17.17 -7.19 8.19
N GLU A 47 17.63 -6.43 9.17
CA GLU A 47 18.71 -5.46 9.01
C GLU A 47 19.96 -6.10 8.36
N SER A 48 20.57 -5.36 7.43
CA SER A 48 21.77 -5.71 6.66
C SER A 48 21.69 -7.01 5.84
N SER A 49 20.50 -7.60 5.69
CA SER A 49 20.33 -8.88 4.99
C SER A 49 19.11 -8.94 4.07
N HIS A 50 18.10 -8.12 4.32
CA HIS A 50 16.84 -8.11 3.59
C HIS A 50 16.42 -6.69 3.21
N LEU A 51 15.58 -6.59 2.19
CA LEU A 51 14.67 -5.45 2.01
C LEU A 51 13.51 -5.62 3.00
N SER A 52 13.14 -4.56 3.72
CA SER A 52 11.96 -4.54 4.58
C SER A 52 10.90 -3.59 4.03
N VAL A 53 9.62 -3.94 4.18
CA VAL A 53 8.49 -3.09 3.76
C VAL A 53 7.44 -2.98 4.86
N TYR A 54 6.84 -1.81 5.03
CA TYR A 54 5.79 -1.54 6.02
C TYR A 54 4.69 -0.65 5.44
N ILE A 55 3.51 -0.72 6.04
CA ILE A 55 2.38 0.18 5.78
C ILE A 55 1.78 0.68 7.08
N ARG A 56 1.41 1.95 7.10
CA ARG A 56 0.68 2.58 8.21
C ARG A 56 -0.48 3.40 7.72
N VAL A 57 -1.49 3.53 8.59
CA VAL A 57 -2.60 4.45 8.40
C VAL A 57 -2.22 5.83 8.92
N LEU A 58 -2.47 6.85 8.12
CA LEU A 58 -2.24 8.26 8.42
C LEU A 58 -3.57 8.96 8.72
N PRO A 59 -3.56 10.06 9.51
CA PRO A 59 -4.72 10.93 9.64
C PRO A 59 -5.20 11.45 8.27
N GLY A 60 -6.48 11.25 7.99
CA GLY A 60 -7.17 11.72 6.80
C GLY A 60 -8.32 12.67 7.13
N GLU A 61 -8.63 13.57 6.20
CA GLU A 61 -9.74 14.53 6.33
C GLU A 61 -11.10 13.82 6.52
N TYR A 62 -11.24 12.63 5.92
CA TYR A 62 -12.48 11.87 5.89
C TYR A 62 -12.57 10.75 6.94
N ASP A 63 -11.63 10.65 7.88
CA ASP A 63 -11.56 9.55 8.85
C ASP A 63 -12.81 9.41 9.72
N ASN A 64 -13.60 10.47 9.89
CA ASN A 64 -14.88 10.43 10.60
C ASN A 64 -16.02 9.76 9.80
N LEU A 65 -15.84 9.58 8.50
CA LEU A 65 -16.79 8.92 7.60
C LEU A 65 -16.40 7.47 7.29
N LEU A 66 -15.22 7.03 7.73
CA LEU A 66 -14.70 5.69 7.47
C LEU A 66 -14.99 4.73 8.63
N GLU A 67 -15.05 3.45 8.30
CA GLU A 67 -15.12 2.37 9.27
C GLU A 67 -13.76 2.14 9.94
N TRP A 68 -13.78 1.85 11.24
CA TRP A 68 -12.58 1.57 12.03
C TRP A 68 -12.80 0.37 12.95
N PRO A 69 -11.73 -0.41 13.25
CA PRO A 69 -10.36 -0.27 12.74
C PRO A 69 -10.24 -0.62 11.25
N PHE A 70 -9.16 -0.17 10.60
CA PHE A 70 -8.88 -0.54 9.22
C PHE A 70 -8.76 -2.06 9.10
N SER A 71 -9.57 -2.67 8.23
CA SER A 71 -9.77 -4.11 8.15
C SER A 71 -9.62 -4.68 6.74
N TYR A 72 -9.24 -3.85 5.78
CA TYR A 72 -9.10 -4.27 4.38
C TYR A 72 -7.83 -5.09 4.18
N ARG A 73 -7.92 -6.18 3.41
CA ARG A 73 -6.77 -7.02 3.09
C ARG A 73 -5.72 -6.18 2.34
N VAL A 74 -4.46 -6.31 2.78
CA VAL A 74 -3.32 -5.64 2.16
C VAL A 74 -2.37 -6.69 1.59
N THR A 75 -1.91 -6.44 0.37
CA THR A 75 -0.93 -7.28 -0.33
C THR A 75 0.24 -6.42 -0.78
N PHE A 76 1.45 -6.72 -0.29
CA PHE A 76 2.70 -6.21 -0.83
C PHE A 76 3.21 -7.11 -1.94
N SER A 77 3.72 -6.52 -3.01
CA SER A 77 4.44 -7.23 -4.06
C SER A 77 5.71 -6.50 -4.47
N LEU A 78 6.83 -7.22 -4.55
CA LEU A 78 8.01 -6.79 -5.31
C LEU A 78 7.89 -7.34 -6.73
N LEU A 79 7.86 -6.45 -7.71
CA LEU A 79 7.60 -6.84 -9.08
C LEU A 79 8.88 -7.35 -9.75
N ASP A 80 8.87 -8.62 -10.16
CA ASP A 80 9.74 -9.13 -11.22
C ASP A 80 9.45 -8.38 -12.54
N GLN A 81 10.44 -7.66 -13.06
CA GLN A 81 10.35 -6.78 -14.23
C GLN A 81 10.66 -7.51 -15.55
N SER A 82 10.47 -8.83 -15.57
CA SER A 82 10.56 -9.66 -16.78
C SER A 82 9.44 -9.32 -17.76
N ASP A 83 9.71 -9.43 -19.07
CA ASP A 83 8.69 -9.23 -20.10
C ASP A 83 7.62 -10.33 -19.99
N PRO A 84 6.35 -9.99 -19.70
CA PRO A 84 5.28 -10.98 -19.54
C PRO A 84 4.99 -11.80 -20.80
N SER A 85 5.38 -11.30 -21.98
CA SER A 85 5.22 -12.01 -23.26
C SER A 85 6.28 -13.11 -23.46
N LEU A 86 7.44 -12.98 -22.81
CA LEU A 86 8.55 -13.93 -22.93
C LEU A 86 8.56 -14.95 -21.78
N SER A 87 8.20 -14.51 -20.57
CA SER A 87 8.17 -15.37 -19.39
C SER A 87 7.18 -14.82 -18.37
N LYS A 88 6.50 -15.71 -17.63
CA LYS A 88 5.62 -15.29 -16.54
C LYS A 88 6.46 -14.61 -15.44
N PRO A 89 6.22 -13.33 -15.10
CA PRO A 89 6.89 -12.68 -14.00
C PRO A 89 6.58 -13.39 -12.68
N GLN A 90 7.59 -13.56 -11.83
CA GLN A 90 7.44 -14.18 -10.52
C GLN A 90 7.59 -13.13 -9.43
N HIS A 91 6.51 -12.38 -9.16
CA HIS A 91 6.52 -11.37 -8.10
C HIS A 91 6.64 -12.03 -6.72
N ILE A 92 7.45 -11.45 -5.83
CA ILE A 92 7.42 -11.83 -4.41
C ILE A 92 6.24 -11.11 -3.77
N THR A 93 5.39 -11.86 -3.08
CA THR A 93 4.13 -11.33 -2.57
C THR A 93 3.91 -11.77 -1.13
N GLU A 94 3.55 -10.82 -0.26
CA GLU A 94 3.12 -11.07 1.11
C GLU A 94 1.76 -10.42 1.32
N THR A 95 0.84 -11.14 1.97
CA THR A 95 -0.53 -10.68 2.20
C THR A 95 -0.90 -10.84 3.66
N PHE A 96 -1.60 -9.84 4.20
CA PHE A 96 -2.16 -9.91 5.54
C PHE A 96 -3.56 -9.32 5.60
N HIS A 97 -4.30 -9.78 6.61
CA HIS A 97 -5.56 -9.17 7.02
C HIS A 97 -5.28 -8.43 8.32
N PRO A 98 -5.48 -7.11 8.37
CA PRO A 98 -5.32 -6.35 9.61
C PRO A 98 -6.16 -6.96 10.74
N ASP A 99 -5.52 -7.34 11.84
CA ASP A 99 -6.24 -7.75 13.04
C ASP A 99 -6.86 -6.52 13.73
N PRO A 100 -8.14 -6.55 14.13
CA PRO A 100 -8.80 -5.44 14.80
C PRO A 100 -8.12 -4.97 16.10
N ASN A 101 -7.28 -5.79 16.73
CA ASN A 101 -6.55 -5.44 17.95
C ASN A 101 -5.18 -4.80 17.67
N TRP A 102 -4.73 -4.75 16.41
CA TRP A 102 -3.47 -4.12 16.04
C TRP A 102 -3.56 -2.60 16.15
N LYS A 103 -2.73 -2.01 17.00
CA LYS A 103 -2.71 -0.56 17.27
C LYS A 103 -2.47 0.28 16.01
N ASN A 104 -1.68 -0.24 15.06
CA ASN A 104 -1.29 0.44 13.83
C ASN A 104 -2.46 0.71 12.86
N PHE A 105 -3.57 -0.03 13.03
CA PHE A 105 -4.76 0.03 12.18
C PHE A 105 -5.98 0.63 12.87
N GLN A 106 -5.82 1.09 14.12
CA GLN A 106 -6.83 1.90 14.80
C GLN A 106 -6.96 3.26 14.13
N LYS A 107 -8.13 3.88 14.32
CA LYS A 107 -8.38 5.26 13.90
C LYS A 107 -7.23 6.16 14.36
N PRO A 108 -6.54 6.86 13.45
CA PRO A 108 -5.47 7.75 13.82
C PRO A 108 -6.06 8.93 14.62
N GLY A 109 -5.58 9.13 15.84
CA GLY A 109 -5.93 10.29 16.64
C GLY A 109 -5.20 11.55 16.13
N ALA A 110 -5.73 12.73 16.47
CA ALA A 110 -5.16 14.03 16.11
C ALA A 110 -3.73 14.28 16.64
N SER A 111 -3.23 13.43 17.55
CA SER A 111 -1.91 13.55 18.20
C SER A 111 -1.17 12.21 18.18
N ARG A 112 -0.80 11.71 17.00
CA ARG A 112 0.30 10.73 16.91
C ARG A 112 1.61 11.52 16.90
N SER A 113 2.28 11.61 18.06
CA SER A 113 3.60 12.22 18.15
C SER A 113 4.63 11.42 17.35
N SER A 114 5.63 12.08 16.79
CA SER A 114 6.74 11.47 16.02
C SER A 114 7.64 10.53 16.84
N LEU A 115 7.33 10.30 18.11
CA LEU A 115 8.09 9.46 19.06
C LEU A 115 7.43 8.10 19.34
N ASP A 116 6.27 7.79 18.75
CA ASP A 116 5.58 6.51 18.97
C ASP A 116 6.19 5.41 18.08
N GLU A 117 6.54 4.25 18.65
CA GLU A 117 6.98 3.05 17.91
C GLU A 117 5.94 2.59 16.87
N SER A 118 4.66 2.98 17.03
CA SER A 118 3.60 2.78 16.03
C SER A 118 3.81 3.56 14.71
N THR A 119 4.80 4.45 14.67
CA THR A 119 5.11 5.26 13.48
C THR A 119 5.55 4.44 12.27
N LEU A 120 6.08 3.23 12.45
CA LEU A 120 6.50 2.38 11.33
C LEU A 120 5.33 1.64 10.65
N GLY A 121 4.25 1.38 11.40
CA GLY A 121 3.13 0.57 10.92
C GLY A 121 3.39 -0.94 11.02
N PHE A 122 2.64 -1.72 10.25
CA PHE A 122 2.81 -3.17 10.15
C PHE A 122 3.52 -3.53 8.84
N GLY A 123 4.35 -4.56 8.87
CA GLY A 123 5.14 -4.94 7.70
C GLY A 123 5.99 -6.18 7.90
N TYR A 124 6.89 -6.39 6.95
CA TYR A 124 7.73 -7.57 6.84
C TYR A 124 9.20 -7.15 6.92
N PRO A 125 9.86 -7.30 8.09
CA PRO A 125 11.29 -7.04 8.25
C PRO A 125 12.15 -7.84 7.27
N LYS A 126 11.73 -9.07 6.96
CA LYS A 126 12.41 -9.99 6.03
C LYS A 126 11.58 -10.23 4.77
N PHE A 127 11.23 -9.17 4.03
CA PHE A 127 10.36 -9.29 2.87
C PHE A 127 11.03 -10.03 1.70
N ILE A 128 12.29 -9.69 1.39
CA ILE A 128 13.13 -10.46 0.47
C ILE A 128 14.60 -10.28 0.85
N SER A 129 15.40 -11.35 0.78
CA SER A 129 16.84 -11.27 1.06
C SER A 129 17.58 -10.49 -0.03
N HIS A 130 18.72 -9.88 0.33
CA HIS A 130 19.59 -9.22 -0.65
C HIS A 130 20.21 -10.19 -1.66
N GLU A 131 20.26 -11.48 -1.34
CA GLU A 131 20.65 -12.53 -2.28
C GLU A 131 19.53 -12.81 -3.27
N ASP A 132 18.31 -13.03 -2.79
CA ASP A 132 17.15 -13.40 -3.61
C ASP A 132 16.71 -12.26 -4.54
N ILE A 133 16.84 -11.01 -4.10
CA ILE A 133 16.50 -9.84 -4.93
C ILE A 133 17.36 -9.73 -6.20
N ARG A 134 18.51 -10.42 -6.24
CA ARG A 134 19.40 -10.48 -7.39
C ARG A 134 19.16 -11.68 -8.31
N LYS A 135 18.31 -12.64 -7.92
CA LYS A 135 18.10 -13.89 -8.68
C LYS A 135 17.25 -13.73 -9.94
N ARG A 136 16.44 -12.66 -10.04
CA ARG A 136 15.55 -12.34 -11.17
C ARG A 136 15.61 -10.86 -11.51
N ASN A 137 14.76 -10.40 -12.41
CA ASN A 137 14.63 -9.00 -12.81
C ASN A 137 13.88 -8.15 -11.77
N TYR A 138 14.06 -8.40 -10.47
CA TYR A 138 13.49 -7.55 -9.42
C TYR A 138 14.15 -6.18 -9.39
N VAL A 139 15.47 -6.14 -9.61
CA VAL A 139 16.24 -4.92 -9.86
C VAL A 139 16.56 -4.85 -11.35
N ARG A 140 16.11 -3.80 -12.01
CA ARG A 140 16.39 -3.55 -13.42
C ARG A 140 16.53 -2.04 -13.62
N ASP A 141 17.50 -1.63 -14.44
CA ASP A 141 17.77 -0.21 -14.72
C ASP A 141 17.95 0.62 -13.44
N ASN A 142 18.63 0.03 -12.45
CA ASN A 142 18.85 0.60 -11.12
C ASN A 142 17.56 1.01 -10.37
N ALA A 143 16.45 0.34 -10.67
CA ALA A 143 15.15 0.57 -10.06
C ALA A 143 14.49 -0.72 -9.59
N ILE A 144 13.63 -0.59 -8.57
CA ILE A 144 12.71 -1.62 -8.09
C ILE A 144 11.29 -1.07 -8.11
N PHE A 145 10.30 -1.96 -8.22
CA PHE A 145 8.89 -1.58 -8.13
C PHE A 145 8.22 -2.36 -6.99
N ILE A 146 7.77 -1.61 -5.98
CA ILE A 146 6.98 -2.13 -4.86
C ILE A 146 5.52 -1.72 -5.08
N LYS A 147 4.62 -2.70 -5.07
CA LYS A 147 3.17 -2.50 -5.14
C LYS A 147 2.56 -2.82 -3.78
N ALA A 148 1.72 -1.93 -3.26
CA ALA A 148 0.80 -2.24 -2.18
C ALA A 148 -0.62 -2.20 -2.75
N SER A 149 -1.36 -3.30 -2.61
CA SER A 149 -2.76 -3.41 -3.04
C SER A 149 -3.64 -3.52 -1.82
N VAL A 150 -4.73 -2.76 -1.78
CA VAL A 150 -5.75 -2.82 -0.71
C VAL A 150 -7.06 -3.29 -1.33
N GLU A 151 -7.61 -4.38 -0.84
CA GLU A 151 -8.89 -4.91 -1.33
C GLU A 151 -10.05 -4.18 -0.63
N ILE A 152 -10.59 -3.17 -1.31
CA ILE A 152 -11.76 -2.42 -0.84
C ILE A 152 -13.02 -3.24 -1.21
N PRO A 153 -13.88 -3.62 -0.25
CA PRO A 153 -15.12 -4.30 -0.55
C PRO A 153 -16.03 -3.41 -1.42
N GLN A 154 -16.67 -3.98 -2.44
CA GLN A 154 -17.61 -3.26 -3.33
C GLN A 154 -18.93 -2.84 -2.65
N LYS A 155 -19.04 -2.90 -1.32
CA LYS A 155 -20.27 -2.55 -0.63
C LYS A 155 -20.44 -1.04 -0.60
N ILE A 156 -21.29 -0.54 -1.49
CA ILE A 156 -22.00 0.72 -1.29
C ILE A 156 -22.82 0.53 -0.02
N LEU A 157 -22.49 1.27 1.04
CA LEU A 157 -23.36 1.37 2.21
C LEU A 157 -24.72 1.90 1.71
N ALA A 158 -25.73 1.03 1.80
CA ALA A 158 -27.13 1.37 1.52
C ALA A 158 -27.71 2.17 2.69
#